data_AF-A0A244CNE7-F1
#
_entry.id   AF-A0A244CNE7-F1
#
_cell.length_a   1.000
_cell.length_b   1.000
_cell.length_c   1.000
_cell.angle_alpha   90.00
_cell.angle_beta   90.00
_cell.angle_gamma   90.00
#
_symmetry.space_group_name_H-M   'P 1'
#
loop_
_entity.id
_entity.type
_entity.pdbx_description
1 polymer ?
#
loop_
_entity_poly.entity_id
_entity_poly.type
_entity_poly.pdbx_seq_one_letter_code
_entity_poly.pdbx_strand_id
1 'polypeptide(L)'
;MKKLFPLMFAMTLTACSEPTPVASTEQINQLSQLDIYKTATKELVALIKSAKQDSEVELHAKTLVDISKVIIDDFIVVYPQCKEYLGALTAAADTIHTLPLEEIESGYHADGKLPKFSDPNCYHAKDLLVHPATVQAMAKLGLSDPALREKAEHELIEVLAHFSQVETVLGKG
;
A
#
# COMPACT_ATOMS: atom_id res chain seq x y z
N MET A 1 65.27 -58.50 15.57
CA MET A 1 65.99 -57.28 15.13
C MET A 1 65.12 -56.67 14.03
N LYS A 2 64.47 -55.51 14.18
CA LYS A 2 65.02 -54.17 14.32
C LYS A 2 63.92 -53.28 14.91
N LYS A 3 64.29 -52.51 15.94
CA LYS A 3 63.53 -51.34 16.40
C LYS A 3 63.69 -50.24 15.36
N LEU A 4 62.66 -49.46 15.06
CA LEU A 4 62.82 -48.06 14.68
C LEU A 4 61.58 -47.27 15.11
N PHE A 5 61.85 -46.17 15.80
CA PHE A 5 60.93 -45.25 16.46
C PHE A 5 60.67 -44.05 15.51
N PRO A 6 59.89 -43.04 15.94
CA PRO A 6 58.76 -42.46 15.22
C PRO A 6 59.15 -41.35 14.21
N LEU A 7 58.22 -40.92 13.37
CA LEU A 7 58.28 -39.58 12.77
C LEU A 7 56.94 -38.89 12.97
N MET A 8 56.92 -38.02 13.97
CA MET A 8 55.89 -36.99 14.15
C MET A 8 55.91 -36.09 12.91
N PHE A 9 54.81 -36.06 12.16
CA PHE A 9 54.53 -34.98 11.23
C PHE A 9 53.36 -34.20 11.81
N ALA A 10 53.67 -33.12 12.53
CA ALA A 10 52.70 -32.16 12.99
C ALA A 10 52.24 -31.32 11.77
N MET A 11 51.14 -31.73 11.14
CA MET A 11 50.37 -30.85 10.27
C MET A 11 49.67 -29.81 11.16
N THR A 12 50.27 -28.63 11.29
CA THR A 12 49.53 -27.46 11.76
C THR A 12 48.62 -27.01 10.64
N LEU A 13 47.39 -27.52 10.63
CA LEU A 13 46.29 -26.90 9.91
C LEU A 13 46.01 -25.56 10.59
N THR A 14 46.52 -24.48 10.00
CA THR A 14 46.04 -23.14 10.32
C THR A 14 44.61 -23.06 9.80
N ALA A 15 43.65 -23.41 10.65
CA ALA A 15 42.26 -23.05 10.43
C ALA A 15 42.19 -21.53 10.48
N CYS A 16 42.17 -20.89 9.30
CA CYS A 16 41.58 -19.57 9.19
C CYS A 16 40.12 -19.76 9.59
N SER A 17 39.77 -19.42 10.84
CA SER A 17 38.40 -19.09 11.18
C SER A 17 38.03 -17.91 10.29
N GLU A 18 37.43 -18.21 9.15
CA GLU A 18 36.66 -17.23 8.41
C GLU A 18 35.71 -16.60 9.43
N PRO A 19 35.69 -15.26 9.56
CA PRO A 19 34.64 -14.64 10.33
C PRO A 19 33.34 -15.10 9.70
N THR A 20 32.57 -15.86 10.47
CA THR A 20 31.21 -16.21 10.11
C THR A 20 30.54 -14.90 9.73
N PRO A 21 29.86 -14.80 8.57
CA PRO A 21 29.02 -13.65 8.33
C PRO A 21 27.95 -13.73 9.42
N VAL A 22 28.15 -12.95 10.48
CA VAL A 22 27.12 -12.64 11.43
C VAL A 22 26.10 -11.94 10.58
N ALA A 23 25.04 -12.67 10.22
CA ALA A 23 23.87 -12.10 9.60
C ALA A 23 23.49 -10.92 10.50
N SER A 24 23.73 -9.72 9.99
CA SER A 24 23.47 -8.47 10.68
C SER A 24 22.02 -8.51 11.11
N THR A 25 21.82 -8.54 12.42
CA THR A 25 20.54 -8.65 13.10
C THR A 25 19.78 -7.30 13.06
N GLU A 26 19.96 -6.53 11.98
CA GLU A 26 19.36 -5.22 11.72
C GLU A 26 18.46 -5.20 10.46
N GLN A 27 18.03 -6.37 9.97
CA GLN A 27 16.88 -6.46 9.05
C GLN A 27 15.63 -6.87 9.82
N ILE A 28 15.26 -6.10 10.84
CA ILE A 28 13.88 -6.14 11.34
C ILE A 28 13.05 -5.27 10.40
N ASN A 29 12.49 -5.93 9.38
CA ASN A 29 11.30 -5.60 8.60
C ASN A 29 10.56 -4.31 9.04
N GLN A 30 10.96 -3.16 8.52
CA GLN A 30 10.03 -2.04 8.37
C GLN A 30 9.33 -2.22 7.03
N LEU A 31 8.09 -2.73 7.07
CA LEU A 31 7.22 -2.72 5.90
C LEU A 31 7.07 -1.28 5.42
N SER A 32 7.19 -1.05 4.13
CA SER A 32 6.95 0.28 3.61
C SER A 32 5.45 0.60 3.59
N GLN A 33 5.10 1.88 3.52
CA GLN A 33 3.70 2.30 3.40
C GLN A 33 2.99 1.64 2.22
N LEU A 34 3.71 1.37 1.13
CA LEU A 34 3.19 0.64 -0.02
C LEU A 34 2.87 -0.83 0.32
N ASP A 35 3.74 -1.52 1.06
CA ASP A 35 3.49 -2.91 1.49
C ASP A 35 2.30 -3.00 2.46
N ILE A 36 2.20 -2.05 3.37
CA ILE A 36 1.09 -1.92 4.32
C ILE A 36 -0.21 -1.68 3.55
N TYR A 37 -0.21 -0.74 2.59
CA TYR A 37 -1.37 -0.45 1.75
C TYR A 37 -1.83 -1.68 0.96
N LYS A 38 -0.92 -2.35 0.25
CA LYS A 38 -1.22 -3.55 -0.53
C LYS A 38 -1.84 -4.66 0.32
N THR A 39 -1.34 -4.82 1.54
CA THR A 39 -1.82 -5.83 2.50
C THR A 39 -3.21 -5.45 2.99
N ALA A 40 -3.40 -4.22 3.48
CA ALA A 40 -4.69 -3.73 3.94
C ALA A 40 -5.77 -3.75 2.85
N THR A 41 -5.42 -3.47 1.58
CA THR A 41 -6.36 -3.55 0.45
C THR A 41 -6.82 -4.98 0.21
N LYS A 42 -5.91 -5.96 0.26
CA LYS A 42 -6.26 -7.39 0.12
C LYS A 42 -7.13 -7.88 1.28
N GLU A 43 -6.84 -7.44 2.50
CA GLU A 43 -7.66 -7.73 3.68
C GLU A 43 -9.07 -7.17 3.51
N LEU A 44 -9.20 -5.92 3.07
CA LEU A 44 -10.51 -5.31 2.85
C LEU A 44 -11.32 -6.02 1.77
N VAL A 45 -10.68 -6.42 0.66
CA VAL A 45 -11.32 -7.29 -0.36
C VAL A 45 -11.84 -8.57 0.27
N ALA A 46 -11.05 -9.23 1.15
CA ALA A 46 -11.47 -10.44 1.82
C ALA A 46 -12.65 -10.23 2.79
N LEU A 47 -12.71 -9.08 3.49
CA LEU A 47 -13.84 -8.71 4.35
C LEU A 47 -15.13 -8.53 3.56
N ILE A 48 -15.06 -7.82 2.42
CA ILE A 48 -16.20 -7.61 1.52
C ILE A 48 -16.71 -8.96 0.98
N LYS A 49 -15.81 -9.82 0.48
CA LYS A 49 -16.14 -11.17 -0.03
C LYS A 49 -16.75 -12.08 1.03
N SER A 50 -16.26 -11.97 2.26
CA SER A 50 -16.74 -12.75 3.40
C SER A 50 -17.98 -12.16 4.05
N ALA A 51 -18.60 -11.17 3.41
CA ALA A 51 -19.83 -10.53 3.84
C ALA A 51 -19.78 -10.01 5.29
N LYS A 52 -18.63 -9.45 5.69
CA LYS A 52 -18.43 -8.91 7.04
C LYS A 52 -19.31 -7.70 7.33
N GLN A 53 -19.35 -7.30 8.59
CA GLN A 53 -20.18 -6.18 9.06
C GLN A 53 -19.74 -4.88 8.38
N ASP A 54 -20.71 -4.05 8.01
CA ASP A 54 -20.44 -2.81 7.28
C ASP A 54 -19.53 -1.85 8.06
N SER A 55 -19.64 -1.81 9.40
CA SER A 55 -18.74 -1.05 10.25
C SER A 55 -17.28 -1.54 10.23
N GLU A 56 -17.06 -2.85 10.02
CA GLU A 56 -15.71 -3.39 9.86
C GLU A 56 -15.14 -2.96 8.50
N VAL A 57 -15.95 -3.02 7.43
CA VAL A 57 -15.55 -2.56 6.09
C VAL A 57 -15.25 -1.07 6.10
N GLU A 58 -16.09 -0.24 6.73
CA GLU A 58 -15.90 1.20 6.88
C GLU A 58 -14.56 1.52 7.57
N LEU A 59 -14.26 0.85 8.69
CA LEU A 59 -13.03 1.09 9.45
C LEU A 59 -11.77 0.76 8.64
N HIS A 60 -11.78 -0.35 7.90
CA HIS A 60 -10.64 -0.75 7.07
C HIS A 60 -10.50 0.17 5.85
N ALA A 61 -11.61 0.58 5.23
CA ALA A 61 -11.60 1.56 4.16
C ALA A 61 -11.03 2.91 4.62
N LYS A 62 -11.43 3.37 5.82
CA LYS A 62 -10.85 4.56 6.44
C LYS A 62 -9.34 4.40 6.70
N THR A 63 -8.90 3.23 7.17
CA THR A 63 -7.48 2.95 7.39
C THR A 63 -6.69 3.08 6.10
N LEU A 64 -7.22 2.60 4.97
CA LEU A 64 -6.61 2.80 3.66
C LEU A 64 -6.56 4.27 3.24
N VAL A 65 -7.61 5.06 3.49
CA VAL A 65 -7.57 6.53 3.27
C VAL A 65 -6.42 7.16 4.06
N ASP A 66 -6.26 6.80 5.34
CA ASP A 66 -5.19 7.33 6.18
C ASP A 66 -3.79 6.94 5.65
N ILE A 67 -3.61 5.69 5.22
CA ILE A 67 -2.35 5.23 4.61
C ILE A 67 -2.08 5.98 3.29
N SER A 68 -3.10 6.19 2.47
CA SER A 68 -2.98 6.91 1.19
C SER A 68 -2.51 8.34 1.36
N LYS A 69 -2.91 9.04 2.41
CA LYS A 69 -2.41 10.40 2.70
C LYS A 69 -0.89 10.41 2.87
N VAL A 70 -0.35 9.42 3.59
CA VAL A 70 1.12 9.28 3.77
C VAL A 70 1.80 8.95 2.44
N ILE A 71 1.24 8.02 1.66
CA ILE A 71 1.79 7.67 0.34
C ILE A 71 1.78 8.89 -0.58
N ILE A 72 0.70 9.68 -0.57
CA ILE A 72 0.58 10.90 -1.36
C ILE A 72 1.63 11.94 -0.95
N ASP A 73 1.87 12.13 0.36
CA ASP A 73 2.91 13.04 0.83
C ASP A 73 4.29 12.62 0.31
N ASP A 74 4.63 11.33 0.41
CA ASP A 74 5.88 10.77 -0.15
C ASP A 74 5.92 10.92 -1.68
N PHE A 75 4.79 10.71 -2.35
CA PHE A 75 4.68 10.81 -3.80
C PHE A 75 4.93 12.24 -4.28
N ILE A 76 4.41 13.25 -3.58
CA ILE A 76 4.62 14.68 -3.91
C ILE A 76 6.10 15.07 -3.80
N VAL A 77 6.88 14.43 -2.93
CA VAL A 77 8.33 14.67 -2.85
C VAL A 77 9.02 14.25 -4.15
N VAL A 78 8.58 13.14 -4.75
CA VAL A 78 9.13 12.61 -6.01
C VAL A 78 8.53 13.31 -7.23
N TYR A 79 7.24 13.66 -7.17
CA TYR A 79 6.44 14.30 -8.21
C TYR A 79 5.89 15.66 -7.74
N PRO A 80 6.74 16.68 -7.56
CA PRO A 80 6.31 17.98 -7.03
C PRO A 80 5.27 18.70 -7.92
N GLN A 81 5.21 18.37 -9.21
CA GLN A 81 4.17 18.84 -10.12
C GLN A 81 2.75 18.38 -9.72
N CYS A 82 2.63 17.30 -8.95
CA CYS A 82 1.33 16.80 -8.45
C CYS A 82 0.86 17.52 -7.18
N LYS A 83 1.67 18.40 -6.59
CA LYS A 83 1.41 18.99 -5.25
C LYS A 83 0.06 19.70 -5.15
N GLU A 84 -0.29 20.53 -6.12
CA GLU A 84 -1.55 21.28 -6.07
C GLU A 84 -2.76 20.34 -6.15
N TYR A 85 -2.72 19.39 -7.09
CA TYR A 85 -3.77 18.42 -7.33
C TYR A 85 -3.96 17.46 -6.14
N LEU A 86 -2.89 16.79 -5.70
CA LEU A 86 -2.94 15.82 -4.61
C LEU A 86 -3.08 16.48 -3.24
N GLY A 87 -2.61 17.72 -3.08
CA GLY A 87 -2.84 18.52 -1.88
C GLY A 87 -4.32 18.88 -1.71
N ALA A 88 -5.00 19.26 -2.80
CA ALA A 88 -6.44 19.52 -2.78
C ALA A 88 -7.25 18.26 -2.40
N LEU A 89 -6.87 17.10 -2.95
CA LEU A 89 -7.47 15.81 -2.57
C LEU A 89 -7.26 15.51 -1.08
N THR A 90 -6.02 15.61 -0.59
CA THR A 90 -5.66 15.28 0.79
C THR A 90 -6.39 16.18 1.80
N ALA A 91 -6.61 17.46 1.45
CA ALA A 91 -7.39 18.38 2.27
C ALA A 91 -8.87 18.00 2.38
N ALA A 92 -9.42 17.31 1.37
CA ALA A 92 -10.79 16.83 1.37
C ALA A 92 -10.97 15.41 1.95
N ALA A 93 -9.88 14.64 2.08
CA ALA A 93 -9.88 13.20 2.36
C ALA A 93 -10.83 12.77 3.48
N ASP A 94 -10.82 13.47 4.61
CA ASP A 94 -11.59 13.11 5.79
C ASP A 94 -13.10 13.40 5.62
N THR A 95 -13.51 14.06 4.54
CA THR A 95 -14.90 14.44 4.26
C THR A 95 -15.51 13.72 3.05
N ILE A 96 -14.70 13.20 2.12
CA ILE A 96 -15.19 12.55 0.88
C ILE A 96 -16.23 11.47 1.19
N HIS A 97 -15.95 10.63 2.19
CA HIS A 97 -16.82 9.53 2.60
C HIS A 97 -18.19 9.97 3.18
N THR A 98 -18.43 11.26 3.37
CA THR A 98 -19.70 11.83 3.84
C THR A 98 -20.59 12.34 2.70
N LEU A 99 -20.05 12.39 1.48
CA LEU A 99 -20.74 12.88 0.31
C LEU A 99 -21.65 11.79 -0.30
N PRO A 100 -22.71 12.18 -1.04
CA PRO A 100 -23.43 11.26 -1.92
C PRO A 100 -22.48 10.57 -2.91
N LEU A 101 -22.72 9.30 -3.23
CA LEU A 101 -21.86 8.55 -4.14
C LEU A 101 -21.67 9.27 -5.49
N GLU A 102 -22.74 9.80 -6.09
CA GLU A 102 -22.66 10.58 -7.33
C GLU A 102 -21.71 11.80 -7.23
N GLU A 103 -21.65 12.43 -6.07
CA GLU A 103 -20.75 13.56 -5.83
C GLU A 103 -19.30 13.13 -5.65
N ILE A 104 -19.06 11.91 -5.12
CA ILE A 104 -17.73 11.30 -5.10
C ILE A 104 -17.28 10.95 -6.53
N GLU A 105 -18.16 10.32 -7.31
CA GLU A 105 -17.91 9.94 -8.70
C GLU A 105 -17.58 11.17 -9.57
N SER A 106 -18.45 12.16 -9.58
CA SER A 106 -18.26 13.36 -10.40
C SER A 106 -17.17 14.29 -9.87
N GLY A 107 -17.02 14.38 -8.54
CA GLY A 107 -16.11 15.33 -7.91
C GLY A 107 -14.67 14.84 -7.80
N TYR A 108 -14.46 13.56 -7.48
CA TYR A 108 -13.13 13.04 -7.15
C TYR A 108 -12.69 11.90 -8.08
N HIS A 109 -13.58 11.01 -8.52
CA HIS A 109 -13.21 10.04 -9.57
C HIS A 109 -13.02 10.73 -10.92
N ALA A 110 -13.94 11.61 -11.31
CA ALA A 110 -13.91 12.39 -12.55
C ALA A 110 -13.31 13.80 -12.42
N ASP A 111 -12.62 14.07 -11.31
CA ASP A 111 -11.84 15.30 -11.07
C ASP A 111 -12.63 16.62 -11.03
N GLY A 112 -13.96 16.61 -10.96
CA GLY A 112 -14.79 17.83 -11.01
C GLY A 112 -14.55 18.82 -9.86
N LYS A 113 -13.98 18.38 -8.74
CA LYS A 113 -13.61 19.20 -7.57
C LYS A 113 -12.11 19.39 -7.41
N LEU A 114 -11.29 18.79 -8.26
CA LEU A 114 -9.84 18.84 -8.16
C LEU A 114 -9.26 19.85 -9.16
N PRO A 115 -8.12 20.48 -8.86
CA PRO A 115 -7.36 21.24 -9.83
C PRO A 115 -6.97 20.39 -11.05
N LYS A 116 -6.59 21.03 -12.15
CA LYS A 116 -6.03 20.27 -13.28
C LYS A 116 -4.63 19.74 -12.94
N PHE A 117 -4.31 18.55 -13.40
CA PHE A 117 -2.94 18.00 -13.36
C PHE A 117 -2.36 17.93 -14.78
N SER A 118 -1.03 17.91 -14.87
CA SER A 118 -0.30 17.82 -16.16
C SER A 118 0.43 16.50 -16.35
N ASP A 119 0.50 15.65 -15.32
CA ASP A 119 1.20 14.37 -15.33
C ASP A 119 0.24 13.24 -14.93
N PRO A 120 0.04 12.20 -15.76
CA PRO A 120 -0.87 11.09 -15.46
C PRO A 120 -0.49 10.31 -14.20
N ASN A 121 0.76 10.41 -13.73
CA ASN A 121 1.17 9.80 -12.47
C ASN A 121 0.41 10.38 -11.26
N CYS A 122 0.00 11.65 -11.33
CA CYS A 122 -0.81 12.28 -10.29
C CYS A 122 -2.18 11.59 -10.17
N TYR A 123 -2.78 11.19 -11.28
CA TYR A 123 -4.07 10.51 -11.32
C TYR A 123 -4.02 9.16 -10.61
N HIS A 124 -2.99 8.34 -10.86
CA HIS A 124 -2.83 7.06 -10.17
C HIS A 124 -2.63 7.21 -8.65
N ALA A 125 -1.88 8.22 -8.20
CA ALA A 125 -1.71 8.49 -6.77
C ALA A 125 -3.02 8.97 -6.11
N LYS A 126 -3.84 9.76 -6.82
CA LYS A 126 -5.17 10.19 -6.35
C LYS A 126 -6.07 8.99 -6.07
N ASP A 127 -6.12 8.04 -7.00
CA ASP A 127 -7.04 6.91 -6.92
C ASP A 127 -6.75 5.97 -5.74
N LEU A 128 -5.51 5.96 -5.22
CA LEU A 128 -5.20 5.27 -3.96
C LEU A 128 -6.05 5.77 -2.78
N LEU A 129 -6.48 7.04 -2.81
CA LEU A 129 -7.31 7.63 -1.77
C LEU A 129 -8.79 7.59 -2.12
N VAL A 130 -9.15 7.90 -3.37
CA VAL A 130 -10.56 8.05 -3.76
C VAL A 130 -11.30 6.72 -3.69
N HIS A 131 -10.74 5.62 -4.22
CA HIS A 131 -11.43 4.32 -4.18
C HIS A 131 -11.72 3.86 -2.72
N PRO A 132 -10.77 3.88 -1.77
CA PRO A 132 -11.09 3.56 -0.38
C PRO A 132 -12.09 4.53 0.26
N ALA A 133 -12.05 5.83 -0.04
CA ALA A 133 -13.03 6.78 0.46
C ALA A 133 -14.45 6.48 -0.09
N THR A 134 -14.54 6.04 -1.34
CA THR A 134 -15.78 5.55 -1.97
C THR A 134 -16.30 4.30 -1.27
N VAL A 135 -15.44 3.31 -1.01
CA VAL A 135 -15.81 2.10 -0.25
C VAL A 135 -16.27 2.45 1.17
N GLN A 136 -15.63 3.41 1.83
CA GLN A 136 -16.05 3.90 3.14
C GLN A 136 -17.46 4.51 3.08
N ALA A 137 -17.77 5.31 2.04
CA ALA A 137 -19.11 5.86 1.84
C ALA A 137 -20.14 4.75 1.58
N MET A 138 -19.82 3.76 0.74
CA MET A 138 -20.70 2.61 0.46
C MET A 138 -21.00 1.80 1.73
N ALA A 139 -19.99 1.56 2.57
CA ALA A 139 -20.17 0.88 3.86
C ALA A 139 -21.13 1.63 4.80
N LYS A 140 -21.06 2.97 4.84
CA LYS A 140 -21.99 3.80 5.64
C LYS A 140 -23.42 3.80 5.13
N LEU A 141 -23.62 3.62 3.82
CA LEU A 141 -24.95 3.44 3.24
C LEU A 141 -25.53 2.05 3.53
N GLY A 142 -24.65 1.08 3.79
CA GLY A 142 -24.97 -0.31 4.09
C GLY A 142 -24.78 -1.21 2.87
N LEU A 143 -24.07 -2.33 3.05
CA LEU A 143 -23.70 -3.26 1.96
C LEU A 143 -24.60 -4.51 1.94
N SER A 144 -25.85 -4.37 2.36
CA SER A 144 -26.83 -5.46 2.29
C SER A 144 -27.29 -5.76 0.86
N ASP A 145 -27.21 -4.78 -0.04
CA ASP A 145 -27.43 -4.98 -1.47
C ASP A 145 -26.21 -5.67 -2.11
N PRO A 146 -26.36 -6.88 -2.68
CA PRO A 146 -25.26 -7.57 -3.35
C PRO A 146 -24.59 -6.75 -4.47
N ALA A 147 -25.35 -5.93 -5.21
CA ALA A 147 -24.80 -5.13 -6.30
C ALA A 147 -23.89 -4.01 -5.76
N LEU A 148 -24.28 -3.38 -4.65
CA LEU A 148 -23.45 -2.37 -4.00
C LEU A 148 -22.20 -2.99 -3.38
N ARG A 149 -22.32 -4.20 -2.82
CA ARG A 149 -21.18 -4.94 -2.27
C ARG A 149 -20.19 -5.39 -3.35
N GLU A 150 -20.68 -5.82 -4.50
CA GLU A 150 -19.86 -6.10 -5.69
C GLU A 150 -19.17 -4.83 -6.19
N LYS A 151 -19.88 -3.70 -6.24
CA LYS A 151 -19.27 -2.41 -6.60
C LYS A 151 -18.14 -2.04 -5.62
N ALA A 152 -18.34 -2.22 -4.32
CA ALA A 152 -17.30 -1.97 -3.32
C ALA A 152 -16.07 -2.88 -3.50
N GLU A 153 -16.25 -4.13 -3.95
CA GLU A 153 -15.13 -4.99 -4.35
C GLU A 153 -14.40 -4.43 -5.59
N HIS A 154 -15.15 -4.00 -6.61
CA HIS A 154 -14.56 -3.45 -7.84
C HIS A 154 -13.72 -2.20 -7.59
N GLU A 155 -14.14 -1.28 -6.71
CA GLU A 155 -13.34 -0.12 -6.31
C GLU A 155 -11.95 -0.56 -5.78
N LEU A 156 -11.86 -1.67 -5.06
CA LEU A 156 -10.58 -2.17 -4.52
C LEU A 156 -9.77 -2.97 -5.54
N ILE A 157 -10.41 -3.55 -6.55
CA ILE A 157 -9.68 -4.18 -7.67
C ILE A 157 -9.06 -3.09 -8.54
N GLU A 158 -9.83 -2.03 -8.83
CA GLU A 158 -9.34 -0.86 -9.54
C GLU A 158 -8.17 -0.23 -8.79
N VAL A 159 -8.29 0.01 -7.48
CA VAL A 159 -7.21 0.63 -6.71
C VAL A 159 -5.91 -0.19 -6.71
N LEU A 160 -5.97 -1.53 -6.77
CA LEU A 160 -4.78 -2.37 -6.91
C LEU A 160 -4.07 -2.18 -8.26
N ALA A 161 -4.81 -1.84 -9.33
CA ALA A 161 -4.24 -1.48 -10.61
C ALA A 161 -3.52 -0.12 -10.54
N HIS A 162 -4.13 0.91 -9.95
CA HIS A 162 -3.49 2.22 -9.72
C HIS A 162 -2.26 2.09 -8.82
N PHE A 163 -2.37 1.28 -7.76
CA PHE A 163 -1.28 0.97 -6.85
C PHE A 163 -0.06 0.36 -7.56
N SER A 164 -0.28 -0.53 -8.54
CA SER A 164 0.82 -1.14 -9.29
C SER A 164 1.58 -0.10 -10.13
N GLN A 165 0.90 0.93 -10.64
CA GLN A 165 1.56 2.06 -11.31
C GLN A 165 2.36 2.90 -10.31
N VAL A 166 1.79 3.19 -9.13
CA VAL A 166 2.46 3.93 -8.06
C VAL A 166 3.72 3.19 -7.56
N GLU A 167 3.66 1.87 -7.35
CA GLU A 167 4.83 1.04 -6.99
C GLU A 167 5.94 1.16 -8.03
N THR A 168 5.59 1.08 -9.31
CA THR A 168 6.54 1.15 -10.43
C THR A 168 7.28 2.49 -10.44
N VAL A 169 6.55 3.60 -10.35
CA VAL A 169 7.15 4.94 -10.46
C VAL A 169 7.94 5.35 -9.22
N LEU A 170 7.62 4.79 -8.05
CA LEU A 170 8.39 4.98 -6.82
C LEU A 170 9.57 4.00 -6.70
N GLY A 171 9.84 3.19 -7.72
CA GLY A 171 11.02 2.31 -7.78
C GLY A 171 10.94 1.08 -6.86
N LYS A 172 9.73 0.58 -6.59
CA LYS A 172 9.48 -0.63 -5.79
C LYS A 172 8.73 -1.74 -6.56
N GLY A 173 8.54 -1.58 -7.86
CA GLY A 173 7.92 -2.56 -8.76
C GLY A 173 8.91 -3.55 -9.39
#